data_AF-S2J204-F1
#
_entry.id   AF-S2J204-F1
#
_cell.length_a   1.000
_cell.length_b   1.000
_cell.length_c   1.000
_cell.angle_alpha   90.00
_cell.angle_beta   90.00
_cell.angle_gamma   90.00
#
_symmetry.space_group_name_H-M   'P 1'
#
loop_
_entity.id
_entity.type
_entity.pdbx_description
1 polymer ?
#
loop_
_entity_poly.entity_id
_entity_poly.type
_entity_poly.pdbx_seq_one_letter_code
_entity_poly.pdbx_strand_id
1 'polypeptide(L)'
;MGAGASKNKVTSHDRAVLDLKVQRDKLKRYQKNLNVVIEKEVEAAKLAIQQGNKQKALLALKKKKYQVQLLEKTDQQLMNLEELTHSIEYALVEKQILEGLKHGNDVLNEIHKETSVEAVEKLMDDTADAIAYQNEIDEMLSGLISAEDEEEIMKELDDLREQELNSELPNVPSNKLPQAVPDQIPDVPTHIPSSKAEDKQAARPAKEKQAMLAT
;
A
#
# COMPACT_ATOMS: atom_id res chain seq x y z
N MET A 1 20.90 40.36 24.04
CA MET A 1 20.45 39.03 24.52
C MET A 1 18.93 38.99 24.39
N GLY A 2 18.41 38.43 23.29
CA GLY A 2 16.97 38.29 23.08
C GLY A 2 16.50 36.98 23.68
N ALA A 3 15.69 37.06 24.73
CA ALA A 3 14.98 35.90 25.28
C ALA A 3 14.02 35.36 24.21
N GLY A 4 14.42 34.29 23.53
CA GLY A 4 13.52 33.48 22.73
C GLY A 4 12.51 32.83 23.66
N ALA A 5 11.38 33.50 23.88
CA ALA A 5 10.23 32.90 24.52
C ALA A 5 9.84 31.68 23.67
N SER A 6 10.13 30.48 24.17
CA SER A 6 9.65 29.22 23.63
C SER A 6 8.13 29.24 23.71
N LYS A 7 7.49 29.74 22.65
CA LYS A 7 6.05 29.71 22.50
C LYS A 7 5.66 28.27 22.24
N ASN A 8 5.45 27.51 23.32
CA ASN A 8 4.60 26.33 23.31
C ASN A 8 3.21 26.80 22.87
N LYS A 9 3.01 26.91 21.55
CA LYS A 9 1.75 27.33 20.95
C LYS A 9 0.78 26.19 21.17
N VAL A 10 -0.12 26.36 22.13
CA VAL A 10 -1.28 25.49 22.33
C VAL A 10 -1.95 25.29 20.97
N THR A 11 -1.90 24.06 20.47
CA THR A 11 -2.45 23.71 19.17
C THR A 11 -3.99 23.66 19.23
N SER A 12 -4.66 23.66 18.09
CA SER A 12 -6.11 23.43 18.02
C SER A 12 -6.51 22.11 18.67
N HIS A 13 -5.67 21.08 18.53
CA HIS A 13 -5.84 19.75 19.11
C HIS A 13 -5.78 19.80 20.65
N ASP A 14 -4.81 20.52 21.21
CA ASP A 14 -4.68 20.67 22.67
C ASP A 14 -5.91 21.35 23.29
N ARG A 15 -6.50 22.32 22.58
CA ARG A 15 -7.77 22.95 23.00
C ARG A 15 -8.94 21.97 22.94
N ALA A 16 -9.04 21.17 21.88
CA ALA A 16 -10.08 20.15 21.76
C ALA A 16 -9.98 19.09 22.87
N VAL A 17 -8.77 18.61 23.16
CA VAL A 17 -8.52 17.65 24.25
C VAL A 17 -8.85 18.28 25.61
N LEU A 18 -8.50 19.55 25.82
CA LEU A 18 -8.88 20.28 27.03
C LEU A 18 -10.40 20.38 27.18
N ASP A 19 -11.11 20.76 26.12
CA ASP A 19 -12.56 20.90 26.13
C ASP A 19 -13.25 19.57 26.45
N LEU A 20 -12.79 18.46 25.87
CA LEU A 20 -13.27 17.11 26.17
C LEU A 20 -13.01 16.73 27.65
N LYS A 21 -11.83 17.02 28.18
CA LYS A 21 -11.48 16.78 29.60
C LYS A 21 -12.37 17.61 30.53
N VAL A 22 -12.64 18.88 30.18
CA VAL A 22 -13.56 19.75 30.94
C VAL A 22 -14.99 19.21 30.91
N GLN A 23 -15.47 18.73 29.75
CA GLN A 23 -16.79 18.11 29.63
C GLN A 23 -16.90 16.83 30.47
N ARG A 24 -15.88 15.96 30.44
CA ARG A 24 -15.80 14.76 31.29
C ARG A 24 -15.90 15.12 32.76
N ASP A 25 -15.18 16.14 33.23
CA ASP A 25 -15.21 16.55 34.64
C ASP A 25 -16.56 17.17 35.03
N LYS A 26 -17.23 17.87 34.09
CA LYS A 26 -18.61 18.32 34.29
C LYS A 26 -19.58 17.14 34.42
N LEU A 27 -19.46 16.11 33.58
CA LEU A 27 -20.29 14.91 33.68
C LEU A 27 -20.03 14.13 34.96
N LYS A 28 -18.77 13.98 35.41
CA LYS A 28 -18.45 13.36 36.71
C LYS A 28 -19.09 14.09 37.88
N ARG A 29 -19.09 15.44 37.87
CA ARG A 29 -19.81 16.24 38.86
C ARG A 29 -21.32 16.04 38.77
N TYR A 30 -21.87 15.98 37.56
CA TYR A 30 -23.29 15.73 37.35
C TYR A 30 -23.73 14.34 37.83
N GLN A 31 -22.94 13.30 37.56
CA GLN A 31 -23.13 11.94 38.05
C GLN A 31 -23.13 11.90 39.59
N LYS A 32 -22.17 12.58 40.24
CA LYS A 32 -22.14 12.69 41.71
C LYS A 32 -23.41 13.37 42.25
N ASN A 33 -23.87 14.43 41.60
CA ASN A 33 -25.11 15.11 41.99
C ASN A 33 -26.33 14.20 41.80
N LEU A 34 -26.41 13.45 40.70
CA LEU A 34 -27.48 12.47 40.45
C LEU A 34 -27.53 11.41 41.54
N ASN A 35 -26.40 10.87 41.98
CA ASN A 35 -26.34 9.91 43.07
C ASN A 35 -26.93 10.48 44.37
N VAL A 36 -26.57 11.70 44.74
CA VAL A 36 -27.13 12.39 45.92
C VAL A 36 -28.64 12.59 45.79
N VAL A 37 -29.15 12.89 44.59
CA VAL A 37 -30.60 13.03 44.37
C VAL A 37 -31.30 11.68 44.48
N ILE A 38 -30.70 10.60 43.94
CA ILE A 38 -31.24 9.23 44.05
C ILE A 38 -31.34 8.81 45.51
N GLU A 39 -30.31 9.06 46.33
CA GLU A 39 -30.31 8.79 47.77
C GLU A 39 -31.45 9.53 48.47
N LYS A 40 -31.65 10.82 48.16
CA LYS A 40 -32.75 11.63 48.70
C LYS A 40 -34.13 11.10 48.29
N GLU A 41 -34.32 10.65 47.05
CA GLU A 41 -35.59 10.05 46.62
C GLU A 41 -35.85 8.71 47.31
N VAL A 42 -34.78 7.94 47.61
CA VAL A 42 -34.89 6.70 48.40
C VAL A 42 -35.30 7.00 49.84
N GLU A 43 -34.70 8.00 50.48
CA GLU A 43 -35.11 8.45 51.82
C GLU A 43 -36.55 8.97 51.83
N ALA A 44 -36.92 9.81 50.85
CA ALA A 44 -38.28 10.31 50.71
C ALA A 44 -39.29 9.19 50.52
N ALA A 45 -38.95 8.15 49.75
CA ALA A 45 -39.79 6.96 49.59
C ALA A 45 -39.94 6.19 50.91
N LYS A 46 -38.85 6.00 51.67
CA LYS A 46 -38.89 5.34 53.00
C LYS A 46 -39.78 6.11 53.97
N LEU A 47 -39.63 7.43 54.05
CA LEU A 47 -40.46 8.29 54.90
C LEU A 47 -41.94 8.24 54.50
N ALA A 48 -42.25 8.26 53.21
CA ALA A 48 -43.63 8.17 52.73
C ALA A 48 -44.29 6.81 53.06
N ILE A 49 -43.52 5.71 53.06
CA ILE A 49 -43.99 4.38 53.48
C ILE A 49 -44.28 4.38 54.99
N GLN A 50 -43.39 4.94 55.81
CA GLN A 50 -43.59 5.04 57.26
C GLN A 50 -44.83 5.87 57.61
N GLN A 51 -45.12 6.92 56.84
CA GLN A 51 -46.31 7.76 56.98
C GLN A 51 -47.60 7.12 56.41
N GLY A 52 -47.53 5.89 55.87
CA GLY A 52 -48.68 5.20 55.27
C GLY A 52 -49.16 5.80 53.93
N ASN A 53 -48.44 6.78 53.36
CA ASN A 53 -48.86 7.45 52.14
C ASN A 53 -48.31 6.74 50.89
N LYS A 54 -49.08 5.74 50.42
CA LYS A 54 -48.73 4.91 49.26
C LYS A 54 -48.57 5.71 47.96
N GLN A 55 -49.37 6.75 47.73
CA GLN A 55 -49.29 7.54 46.49
C GLN A 55 -47.98 8.34 46.42
N LYS A 56 -47.58 8.96 47.53
CA LYS A 56 -46.31 9.71 47.63
C LYS A 56 -45.10 8.80 47.50
N ALA A 57 -45.15 7.61 48.09
CA ALA A 57 -44.09 6.59 47.95
C ALA A 57 -43.94 6.13 46.50
N LEU A 58 -45.04 5.86 45.79
CA LEU A 58 -45.00 5.49 44.37
C LEU A 58 -44.41 6.59 43.48
N LEU A 59 -44.72 7.86 43.76
CA LEU A 59 -44.15 9.00 43.02
C LEU A 59 -42.64 9.08 43.22
N ALA A 60 -42.15 8.97 44.46
CA ALA A 60 -40.71 8.99 44.77
C ALA A 60 -39.96 7.84 44.09
N LEU A 61 -40.53 6.63 44.09
CA LEU A 61 -39.96 5.48 43.38
C LEU A 61 -39.90 5.68 41.86
N LYS A 62 -40.91 6.31 41.25
CA LYS A 62 -40.88 6.65 39.81
C LYS A 62 -39.78 7.67 39.50
N LYS A 63 -39.62 8.70 40.34
CA LYS A 63 -38.53 9.70 40.22
C LYS A 63 -37.16 9.06 40.35
N LYS A 64 -36.98 8.17 41.35
CA LYS A 64 -35.77 7.38 41.51
C LYS A 64 -35.46 6.58 40.24
N LYS A 65 -36.43 5.86 39.67
CA LYS A 65 -36.22 5.08 38.44
C LYS A 65 -35.77 5.96 37.27
N TYR A 66 -36.38 7.12 37.09
CA TYR A 66 -35.99 8.08 36.06
C TYR A 66 -34.54 8.58 36.25
N GLN A 67 -34.16 8.92 37.49
CA GLN A 67 -32.80 9.37 37.80
C GLN A 67 -31.75 8.28 37.58
N VAL A 68 -32.08 7.02 37.90
CA VAL A 68 -31.21 5.87 37.61
C VAL A 68 -31.01 5.70 36.10
N GLN A 69 -32.06 5.81 35.29
CA GLN A 69 -31.94 5.78 33.83
C GLN A 69 -31.11 6.96 33.30
N LEU A 70 -31.22 8.13 33.92
CA LEU A 70 -30.43 9.29 33.54
C LEU A 70 -28.96 9.13 33.93
N LEU A 71 -28.68 8.49 35.07
CA LEU A 71 -27.33 8.13 35.49
C LEU A 71 -26.70 7.13 34.52
N GLU A 72 -27.41 6.07 34.14
CA GLU A 72 -26.94 5.10 33.14
C GLU A 72 -26.59 5.75 31.80
N LYS A 73 -27.44 6.66 31.31
CA LYS A 73 -27.14 7.46 30.11
C LYS A 73 -25.91 8.35 30.29
N THR A 74 -25.74 8.94 31.47
CA THR A 74 -24.58 9.79 31.79
C THR A 74 -23.30 8.96 31.81
N ASP A 75 -23.35 7.75 32.36
CA ASP A 75 -22.22 6.82 32.40
C ASP A 75 -21.82 6.38 31.00
N GLN A 76 -22.80 6.08 30.13
CA GLN A 76 -22.53 5.76 28.73
C GLN A 76 -21.91 6.95 27.97
N GLN A 77 -22.40 8.17 28.20
CA GLN A 77 -21.79 9.38 27.62
C GLN A 77 -20.36 9.61 28.12
N LEU A 78 -20.10 9.30 29.38
CA LEU A 78 -18.78 9.41 29.98
C LEU A 78 -17.80 8.40 29.35
N MET A 79 -18.22 7.15 29.16
CA MET A 79 -17.43 6.15 28.44
C MET A 79 -17.10 6.60 27.02
N ASN A 80 -18.10 7.09 26.27
CA ASN A 80 -17.89 7.58 24.90
C ASN A 80 -16.91 8.76 24.85
N LEU A 81 -16.92 9.66 25.84
CA LEU A 81 -15.97 10.78 25.92
C LEU A 81 -14.55 10.31 26.27
N GLU A 82 -14.42 9.32 27.15
CA GLU A 82 -13.12 8.74 27.49
C GLU A 82 -12.53 7.99 26.29
N GLU A 83 -13.34 7.23 25.55
CA GLU A 83 -12.95 6.60 24.28
C GLU A 83 -12.52 7.64 23.25
N LEU A 84 -13.32 8.68 23.01
CA LEU A 84 -12.98 9.75 22.05
C LEU A 84 -11.68 10.46 22.42
N THR A 85 -11.45 10.71 23.72
CA THR A 85 -10.20 11.33 24.18
C THR A 85 -9.01 10.43 23.88
N HIS A 86 -9.13 9.12 24.15
CA HIS A 86 -8.09 8.14 23.86
C HIS A 86 -7.82 8.01 22.36
N SER A 87 -8.87 7.97 21.53
CA SER A 87 -8.73 7.92 20.06
C SER A 87 -7.98 9.14 19.52
N ILE A 88 -8.24 10.33 20.06
CA ILE A 88 -7.53 11.56 19.65
C ILE A 88 -6.06 11.49 20.09
N GLU A 89 -5.78 11.08 21.32
CA GLU A 89 -4.41 10.92 21.82
C GLU A 89 -3.64 9.89 20.99
N TYR A 90 -4.28 8.78 20.60
CA TYR A 90 -3.70 7.78 19.71
C TYR A 90 -3.44 8.33 18.30
N ALA A 91 -4.39 9.05 17.70
CA ALA A 91 -4.21 9.68 16.39
C ALA A 91 -3.05 10.70 16.38
N LEU A 92 -2.77 11.37 17.50
CA LEU A 92 -1.60 12.25 17.63
C LEU A 92 -0.28 11.45 17.61
N VAL A 93 -0.24 10.28 18.25
CA VAL A 93 0.92 9.38 18.19
C VAL A 93 1.09 8.84 16.79
N GLU A 94 0.01 8.40 16.14
CA GLU A 94 0.04 7.93 14.75
C GLU A 94 0.58 9.00 13.79
N LYS A 95 0.18 10.26 13.98
CA LYS A 95 0.74 11.40 13.23
C LYS A 95 2.25 11.51 13.42
N GLN A 96 2.76 11.37 14.64
CA GLN A 96 4.20 11.43 14.92
C GLN A 96 4.97 10.27 14.27
N ILE A 97 4.40 9.06 14.29
CA ILE A 97 4.97 7.90 13.60
C ILE A 97 5.05 8.16 12.10
N LEU A 98 3.97 8.66 11.49
CA LEU A 98 3.95 9.00 10.07
C LEU A 98 4.98 10.08 9.70
N GLU A 99 5.12 11.12 10.54
CA GLU A 99 6.15 12.15 10.35
C GLU A 99 7.58 11.56 10.45
N GLY A 100 7.81 10.64 11.40
CA GLY A 100 9.08 9.92 11.54
C GLY A 100 9.38 9.02 10.34
N LEU A 101 8.39 8.30 9.83
CA LEU A 101 8.53 7.47 8.62
C LEU A 101 8.81 8.32 7.38
N LYS A 102 8.15 9.47 7.24
CA LYS A 102 8.42 10.42 6.16
C LYS A 102 9.86 10.92 6.22
N HIS A 103 10.31 11.36 7.41
CA HIS A 103 11.68 11.83 7.58
C HIS A 103 12.70 10.72 7.29
N GLY A 104 12.45 9.49 7.76
CA GLY A 104 13.29 8.33 7.44
C GLY A 104 13.35 8.04 5.94
N ASN A 105 12.23 8.18 5.22
CA ASN A 105 12.20 8.04 3.76
C ASN A 105 13.01 9.16 3.07
N ASP A 106 12.87 10.41 3.53
CA ASP A 106 13.64 11.54 2.99
C ASP A 106 15.16 11.31 3.17
N VAL A 107 15.60 10.86 4.35
CA VAL A 107 17.01 10.52 4.62
C VAL A 107 17.49 9.34 3.76
N LEU A 108 16.68 8.29 3.61
CA LEU A 108 17.02 7.16 2.73
C LEU A 108 17.18 7.62 1.28
N ASN A 109 16.33 8.53 0.81
CA ASN A 109 16.44 9.09 -0.54
C ASN A 109 17.71 9.94 -0.72
N GLU A 110 18.15 10.65 0.32
CA GLU A 110 19.40 11.40 0.31
C GLU A 110 20.60 10.45 0.24
N ILE A 111 20.65 9.43 1.10
CA ILE A 111 21.70 8.39 1.08
C ILE A 111 21.77 7.72 -0.29
N HIS A 112 20.62 7.34 -0.87
CA HIS A 112 20.60 6.74 -2.20
C HIS A 112 21.16 7.66 -3.29
N LYS A 113 20.92 8.98 -3.19
CA LYS A 113 21.50 9.95 -4.13
C LYS A 113 23.01 10.04 -3.97
N GLU A 114 23.51 10.22 -2.74
CA GLU A 114 24.94 10.28 -2.46
C GLU A 114 25.66 9.00 -2.91
N THR A 115 25.14 7.82 -2.55
CA THR A 115 25.71 6.54 -2.96
C THR A 115 25.71 6.38 -4.48
N SER A 116 24.66 6.84 -5.18
CA SER A 116 24.62 6.76 -6.64
C SER A 116 25.63 7.68 -7.32
N VAL A 117 25.90 8.86 -6.76
CA VAL A 117 26.90 9.80 -7.29
C VAL A 117 28.31 9.25 -7.05
N GLU A 118 28.62 8.82 -5.83
CA GLU A 118 29.92 8.20 -5.50
C GLU A 118 30.19 6.94 -6.34
N ALA A 119 29.16 6.11 -6.56
CA ALA A 119 29.28 4.92 -7.41
C ALA A 119 29.53 5.27 -8.88
N VAL A 120 28.96 6.37 -9.38
CA VAL A 120 29.20 6.85 -10.75
C VAL A 120 30.60 7.45 -10.88
N GLU A 121 31.05 8.28 -9.94
CA GLU A 121 32.41 8.85 -9.95
C GLU A 121 33.47 7.75 -9.93
N LYS A 122 33.34 6.77 -9.03
CA LYS A 122 34.28 5.64 -8.97
C LYS A 122 34.32 4.84 -10.27
N LEU A 123 33.17 4.62 -10.92
CA LEU A 123 33.13 3.91 -12.20
C LEU A 123 33.82 4.71 -13.31
N MET A 124 33.67 6.04 -13.32
CA MET A 124 34.35 6.90 -14.28
C MET A 124 35.87 6.90 -14.08
N ASP A 125 36.33 6.95 -12.83
CA ASP A 125 37.75 6.84 -12.49
C ASP A 125 38.32 5.48 -12.89
N ASP A 126 37.66 4.38 -12.52
CA ASP A 126 38.08 3.02 -12.90
C ASP A 126 38.14 2.84 -14.44
N THR A 127 37.21 3.47 -15.18
CA THR A 127 37.18 3.43 -16.64
C THR A 127 38.29 4.29 -17.26
N ALA A 128 38.54 5.47 -16.70
CA ALA A 128 39.62 6.36 -17.15
C ALA A 128 40.99 5.72 -16.93
N ASP A 129 41.19 5.08 -15.78
CA ASP A 129 42.41 4.33 -15.46
C ASP A 129 42.58 3.13 -16.41
N ALA A 130 41.51 2.39 -16.72
CA ALA A 130 41.56 1.30 -17.68
C ALA A 130 41.91 1.78 -19.11
N ILE A 131 41.37 2.92 -19.54
CA ILE A 131 41.72 3.54 -20.83
C ILE A 131 43.18 4.00 -20.83
N ALA A 132 43.64 4.62 -19.75
CA ALA A 132 45.03 5.06 -19.62
C ALA A 132 46.01 3.87 -19.66
N TYR A 133 45.69 2.79 -18.95
CA TYR A 133 46.46 1.55 -18.97
C TYR A 133 46.48 0.90 -20.36
N GLN A 134 45.34 0.89 -21.08
CA GLN A 134 45.29 0.40 -22.46
C GLN A 134 46.17 1.25 -23.38
N ASN A 135 46.11 2.58 -23.27
CA ASN A 135 46.96 3.46 -24.06
C ASN A 135 48.45 3.29 -23.73
N GLU A 136 48.81 3.03 -22.47
CA GLU A 136 50.19 2.72 -22.06
C GLU A 136 50.65 1.39 -22.68
N ILE A 137 49.80 0.36 -22.68
CA ILE A 137 50.06 -0.90 -23.39
C ILE A 137 50.25 -0.64 -24.89
N ASP A 138 49.38 0.14 -25.52
CA ASP A 138 49.43 0.44 -26.95
C ASP A 138 50.70 1.23 -27.30
N GLU A 139 51.13 2.17 -26.46
CA GLU A 139 52.38 2.93 -26.64
C GLU A 139 53.62 2.03 -26.46
N MET A 140 53.61 1.15 -25.46
CA MET A 140 54.67 0.16 -25.27
C MET A 140 54.75 -0.80 -26.47
N LEU A 141 53.62 -1.33 -26.95
CA LEU A 141 53.59 -2.25 -28.09
C LEU A 141 54.02 -1.55 -29.38
N SER A 142 53.54 -0.34 -29.66
CA SER A 142 53.90 0.44 -30.84
C SER A 142 55.39 0.80 -30.88
N GLY A 143 56.05 0.93 -29.73
CA GLY A 143 57.50 1.16 -29.66
C GLY A 143 58.38 -0.09 -29.88
N LEU A 144 57.82 -1.30 -29.80
CA LEU A 144 58.56 -2.56 -29.88
C LEU A 144 58.41 -3.31 -31.23
N ILE A 145 57.38 -3.01 -32.01
CA ILE A 145 57.06 -3.73 -33.25
C ILE A 145 57.68 -2.98 -34.45
N SER A 146 58.41 -3.70 -35.31
CA SER A 146 58.96 -3.12 -36.55
C SER A 146 57.87 -3.04 -37.62
N ALA A 147 58.00 -2.14 -38.60
CA ALA A 147 57.04 -2.01 -39.71
C ALA A 147 56.87 -3.32 -40.52
N GLU A 148 57.92 -4.16 -40.59
CA GLU A 148 57.84 -5.49 -41.22
C GLU A 148 57.01 -6.48 -40.39
N ASP A 149 57.11 -6.40 -39.06
CA ASP A 149 56.31 -7.24 -38.14
C ASP A 149 54.83 -6.80 -38.14
N GLU A 150 54.55 -5.50 -38.28
CA GLU A 150 53.18 -4.97 -38.43
C GLU A 150 52.50 -5.49 -39.70
N GLU A 151 53.21 -5.56 -40.82
CA GLU A 151 52.68 -6.11 -42.09
C GLU A 151 52.40 -7.62 -41.99
N GLU A 152 53.25 -8.37 -41.28
CA GLU A 152 53.04 -9.81 -41.05
C GLU A 152 51.83 -10.06 -40.14
N ILE A 153 51.69 -9.31 -39.04
CA ILE A 153 50.54 -9.40 -38.12
C ILE A 153 49.23 -8.98 -38.81
N MET A 154 49.24 -7.92 -39.62
CA MET A 154 48.07 -7.50 -40.39
C MET A 154 47.62 -8.59 -41.36
N LYS A 155 48.57 -9.26 -42.01
CA LYS A 155 48.27 -10.39 -42.89
C LYS A 155 47.71 -11.59 -42.11
N GLU A 156 48.26 -11.92 -40.95
CA GLU A 156 47.73 -12.98 -40.08
C GLU A 156 46.31 -12.65 -39.58
N LEU A 157 46.04 -11.39 -39.23
CA LEU A 157 44.71 -10.91 -38.84
C LEU A 157 43.70 -11.04 -39.99
N ASP A 158 44.10 -10.67 -41.21
CA ASP A 158 43.27 -10.84 -42.40
C ASP A 158 43.00 -12.33 -42.70
N ASP A 159 44.02 -13.19 -42.57
CA ASP A 159 43.86 -14.65 -42.72
C ASP A 159 42.91 -15.24 -41.67
N LEU A 160 42.98 -14.81 -40.40
CA LEU A 160 42.05 -15.21 -39.34
C LEU A 160 40.62 -14.71 -39.61
N ARG A 161 40.48 -13.49 -40.10
CA ARG A 161 39.18 -12.92 -40.47
C ARG A 161 38.56 -13.68 -41.65
N GLU A 162 39.35 -14.05 -42.65
CA GLU A 162 38.91 -14.90 -43.75
C GLU A 162 38.57 -16.31 -43.27
N GLN A 163 39.29 -16.87 -42.29
CA GLN A 163 38.97 -18.16 -41.68
C GLN A 163 37.65 -18.13 -40.90
N GLU A 164 37.39 -17.12 -40.08
CA GLU A 164 36.09 -16.95 -39.39
C GLU A 164 34.95 -16.76 -40.40
N LEU A 165 35.15 -15.90 -41.41
CA LEU A 165 34.13 -15.68 -42.44
C LEU A 165 33.86 -16.95 -43.25
N ASN A 166 34.89 -17.76 -43.55
CA ASN A 166 34.73 -19.03 -44.25
C ASN A 166 34.14 -20.15 -43.38
N SER A 167 34.27 -20.07 -42.06
CA SER A 167 33.70 -21.05 -41.13
C SER A 167 32.24 -20.75 -40.74
N GLU A 168 31.79 -19.49 -40.88
CA GLU A 168 30.38 -19.10 -40.67
C GLU A 168 29.52 -19.03 -41.95
N LEU A 169 30.05 -19.29 -43.15
CA LEU A 169 29.22 -19.33 -44.37
C LEU A 169 28.57 -20.72 -44.57
N PRO A 170 27.24 -20.87 -44.40
CA PRO A 170 26.56 -22.11 -44.76
C PRO A 170 26.56 -22.31 -46.28
N ASN A 171 26.81 -23.56 -46.70
CA ASN A 171 26.87 -23.97 -48.10
C ASN A 171 25.52 -23.71 -48.79
N VAL A 172 25.46 -22.75 -49.73
CA VAL A 172 24.24 -22.46 -50.49
C VAL A 172 23.98 -23.63 -51.46
N PRO A 173 22.85 -24.36 -51.36
CA PRO A 173 22.59 -25.49 -52.25
C PRO A 173 22.38 -25.00 -53.69
N SER A 174 23.28 -25.38 -54.59
CA SER A 174 23.18 -25.19 -56.04
C SER A 174 22.20 -26.19 -56.70
N ASN A 175 21.02 -26.38 -56.14
CA ASN A 175 19.98 -27.18 -56.80
C ASN A 175 19.18 -26.29 -57.75
N LYS A 176 19.22 -26.62 -59.04
CA LYS A 176 18.33 -26.03 -60.05
C LYS A 176 16.86 -26.20 -59.60
N LEU A 177 16.12 -25.09 -59.58
CA LEU A 177 14.69 -25.08 -59.35
C LEU A 177 13.98 -26.07 -60.30
N PRO A 178 13.15 -27.00 -59.80
CA PRO A 178 12.40 -27.91 -60.66
C PRO A 178 11.42 -27.15 -61.56
N GLN A 179 11.45 -27.44 -62.85
CA GLN A 179 10.45 -26.98 -63.81
C GLN A 179 9.06 -27.52 -63.43
N ALA A 180 8.07 -26.64 -63.50
CA ALA A 180 6.67 -27.00 -63.35
C ALA A 180 6.23 -27.98 -64.46
N VAL A 181 5.71 -29.14 -64.05
CA VAL A 181 4.89 -30.01 -64.89
C VAL A 181 3.66 -30.48 -64.10
N PRO A 182 2.48 -30.56 -64.74
CA PRO A 182 1.18 -30.56 -64.05
C PRO A 182 0.62 -31.97 -63.79
N ASP A 183 -0.33 -32.01 -62.85
CA ASP A 183 -1.36 -33.03 -62.61
C ASP A 183 -0.95 -34.46 -62.21
N GLN A 184 -1.23 -34.82 -60.95
CA GLN A 184 -2.21 -35.85 -60.55
C GLN A 184 -2.05 -36.15 -59.03
N ILE A 185 -3.02 -35.71 -58.22
CA ILE A 185 -3.07 -35.99 -56.77
C ILE A 185 -3.92 -37.25 -56.56
N PRO A 186 -3.41 -38.32 -55.91
CA PRO A 186 -4.22 -39.46 -55.49
C PRO A 186 -5.02 -39.15 -54.21
N ASP A 187 -6.25 -39.64 -54.19
CA ASP A 187 -7.30 -39.46 -53.19
C ASP A 187 -6.91 -39.90 -51.77
N VAL A 188 -7.24 -39.09 -50.75
CA VAL A 188 -6.90 -39.35 -49.34
C VAL A 188 -8.14 -39.88 -48.60
N PRO A 189 -8.07 -41.01 -47.86
CA PRO A 189 -9.24 -41.63 -47.25
C PRO A 189 -9.94 -40.77 -46.17
N THR A 190 -11.24 -40.55 -46.37
CA THR A 190 -12.16 -39.89 -45.44
C THR A 190 -12.56 -40.83 -44.30
N HIS A 191 -12.17 -40.55 -43.06
CA HIS A 191 -12.80 -41.16 -41.88
C HIS A 191 -13.26 -40.07 -40.91
N ILE A 192 -14.58 -39.90 -40.84
CA ILE A 192 -15.30 -38.93 -40.02
C ILE A 192 -15.56 -39.56 -38.64
N PRO A 193 -15.22 -38.91 -37.51
CA PRO A 193 -15.66 -39.35 -36.20
C PRO A 193 -17.14 -39.04 -36.00
N SER A 194 -17.92 -40.11 -35.80
CA SER A 194 -19.35 -40.11 -35.52
C SER A 194 -19.66 -39.49 -34.15
N SER A 195 -20.50 -38.46 -34.14
CA SER A 195 -21.15 -37.91 -32.95
C SER A 195 -22.21 -38.89 -32.45
N LYS A 196 -22.07 -39.37 -31.20
CA LYS A 196 -23.13 -40.10 -30.49
C LYS A 196 -23.71 -39.23 -29.38
N ALA A 197 -25.04 -39.17 -29.40
CA ALA A 197 -25.91 -38.35 -28.60
C ALA A 197 -25.89 -38.66 -27.09
N GLU A 198 -26.13 -37.63 -26.28
CA GLU A 198 -26.78 -37.75 -24.98
C GLU A 198 -28.05 -36.89 -24.94
N ASP A 199 -29.06 -37.52 -24.34
CA ASP A 199 -30.48 -37.19 -24.34
C ASP A 199 -30.85 -36.28 -23.16
N LYS A 200 -31.99 -35.60 -23.30
CA LYS A 200 -32.94 -34.99 -22.32
C LYS A 200 -32.57 -35.04 -20.82
N GLN A 201 -32.85 -34.04 -19.97
CA GLN A 201 -34.17 -33.45 -19.70
C GLN A 201 -34.08 -32.41 -18.54
N ALA A 202 -34.92 -31.36 -18.60
CA ALA A 202 -35.57 -30.61 -17.49
C ALA A 202 -34.73 -30.07 -16.31
N ALA A 203 -34.89 -28.84 -15.79
CA ALA A 203 -36.07 -28.01 -15.67
C ALA A 203 -35.70 -26.53 -15.43
N ARG A 204 -36.48 -25.63 -16.05
CA ARG A 204 -36.72 -24.22 -15.64
C ARG A 204 -37.56 -24.21 -14.34
N PRO A 205 -37.70 -23.11 -13.55
CA PRO A 205 -37.99 -21.74 -14.02
C PRO A 205 -37.42 -20.63 -13.08
N ALA A 206 -37.72 -19.32 -13.13
CA ALA A 206 -38.66 -18.48 -13.87
C ALA A 206 -38.26 -16.99 -13.69
N LYS A 207 -38.61 -16.17 -14.69
CA LYS A 207 -38.95 -14.72 -14.61
C LYS A 207 -37.79 -13.78 -14.24
N GLU A 208 -37.59 -12.63 -14.87
CA GLU A 208 -38.59 -11.60 -15.17
C GLU A 208 -37.91 -10.51 -16.01
N LYS A 209 -38.57 -10.05 -17.08
CA LYS A 209 -38.54 -8.70 -17.67
C LYS A 209 -38.82 -8.79 -19.15
N GLN A 210 -40.05 -8.48 -19.52
CA GLN A 210 -40.38 -7.44 -20.48
C GLN A 210 -41.87 -7.51 -20.76
N ALA A 211 -42.60 -6.63 -20.09
CA ALA A 211 -43.86 -6.14 -20.61
C ALA A 211 -43.58 -4.77 -21.22
N MET A 212 -44.01 -4.66 -22.48
CA MET A 212 -44.60 -3.49 -23.12
C MET A 212 -43.78 -2.74 -24.18
N LEU A 213 -44.47 -2.70 -25.33
CA LEU A 213 -44.42 -1.77 -26.47
C LEU A 213 -43.48 -2.22 -27.61
N ALA A 214 -44.01 -2.86 -28.65
CA ALA A 214 -44.78 -2.24 -29.77
C ALA A 214 -43.90 -1.17 -30.44
N THR A 215 -43.49 -1.33 -31.69
CA THR A 215 -44.29 -1.54 -32.91
C THR A 215 -43.41 -2.11 -34.01
#